data_AF-A0A839HER2-F1
#
_entry.id   AF-A0A839HER2-F1
#
_cell.length_a   1.000
_cell.length_b   1.000
_cell.length_c   1.000
_cell.angle_alpha   90.00
_cell.angle_beta   90.00
_cell.angle_gamma   90.00
#
_symmetry.space_group_name_H-M   'P 1'
#
loop_
_entity.id
_entity.type
_entity.pdbx_description
1 polymer ?
#
loop_
_entity_poly.entity_id
_entity_poly.type
_entity_poly.pdbx_seq_one_letter_code
_entity_poly.pdbx_strand_id
1 'polypeptide(L)'
;MLDTIDSVFSQRPEITFIEPYPDRLLSLLKDGDREQVRLIDKRIQDVPSEVLLALESGDLLFIDSSHVVKCDSDLHHLMFEILPRLQPGVFVHFHDVFYPFDYPSEWLTNGWYWNENYFLRAFLSYNTEWRIVFFNTYM
;
A
#
# COMPACT_ATOMS: atom_id res chain seq x y z
N MET A 1 -9.65 4.70 6.17
CA MET A 1 -9.89 3.27 5.87
C MET A 1 -11.02 2.69 6.74
N LEU A 2 -10.87 2.64 8.07
CA LEU A 2 -11.87 2.00 8.94
C LEU A 2 -13.29 2.60 8.82
N ASP A 3 -13.42 3.93 8.81
CA ASP A 3 -14.72 4.58 8.61
C ASP A 3 -15.42 4.20 7.30
N THR A 4 -14.63 4.01 6.23
CA THR A 4 -15.15 3.54 4.94
C THR A 4 -15.63 2.11 5.02
N ILE A 5 -14.89 1.27 5.74
CA ILE A 5 -15.27 -0.13 5.96
C ILE A 5 -16.60 -0.20 6.72
N ASP A 6 -16.71 0.54 7.82
CA ASP A 6 -17.91 0.55 8.67
C ASP A 6 -19.15 1.08 7.96
N SER A 7 -18.98 1.99 6.99
CA SER A 7 -20.09 2.61 6.26
C SER A 7 -20.54 1.83 5.02
N VAL A 8 -19.63 1.09 4.39
CA VAL A 8 -19.89 0.44 3.09
C VAL A 8 -20.14 -1.05 3.23
N PHE A 9 -19.47 -1.73 4.17
CA PHE A 9 -19.51 -3.19 4.26
C PHE A 9 -20.51 -3.66 5.31
N SER A 10 -21.39 -4.58 4.92
CA SER A 10 -22.31 -5.25 5.86
C SER A 10 -21.60 -6.23 6.80
N GLN A 11 -20.43 -6.72 6.40
CA GLN A 11 -19.54 -7.57 7.19
C GLN A 11 -18.12 -7.00 7.09
N ARG A 12 -17.50 -6.75 8.24
CA ARG A 12 -16.14 -6.21 8.29
C ARG A 12 -15.15 -7.25 7.72
N PRO A 13 -14.29 -6.89 6.76
CA PRO A 13 -13.21 -7.76 6.31
C PRO A 13 -12.18 -7.96 7.44
N GLU A 14 -11.34 -8.98 7.32
CA GLU A 14 -10.14 -9.08 8.15
C GLU A 14 -9.17 -7.95 7.76
N ILE A 15 -8.64 -7.24 8.75
CA ILE A 15 -7.76 -6.08 8.53
C ILE A 15 -6.45 -6.33 9.26
N THR A 16 -5.35 -6.33 8.49
CA THR A 16 -4.00 -6.35 9.04
C THR A 16 -3.28 -5.05 8.71
N PHE A 17 -2.83 -4.33 9.73
CA PHE A 17 -1.94 -3.19 9.61
C PHE A 17 -0.49 -3.65 9.84
N ILE A 18 0.41 -3.30 8.92
CA ILE A 18 1.86 -3.45 9.08
C ILE A 18 2.42 -2.04 9.18
N GLU A 19 2.76 -1.61 10.39
CA GLU A 19 3.14 -0.22 10.67
C GLU A 19 4.24 -0.20 11.74
N PRO A 20 5.50 0.12 11.39
CA PRO A 20 6.60 0.20 12.35
C PRO A 20 6.53 1.37 13.34
N TYR A 21 5.64 2.35 13.10
CA TYR A 21 5.46 3.53 13.94
C TYR A 21 3.97 3.76 14.26
N PRO A 22 3.32 2.85 15.01
CA PRO A 22 1.86 2.77 15.05
C PRO A 22 1.19 3.83 15.94
N ASP A 23 1.93 4.74 16.57
CA ASP A 23 1.37 5.71 17.53
C ASP A 23 0.21 6.53 16.93
N ARG A 24 0.38 7.02 15.69
CA ARG A 24 -0.68 7.76 14.99
C ARG A 24 -1.89 6.88 14.71
N LEU A 25 -1.68 5.67 14.18
CA LEU A 25 -2.75 4.70 13.95
C LEU A 25 -3.51 4.41 15.25
N LEU A 26 -2.80 4.06 16.32
CA LEU A 26 -3.37 3.74 17.62
C LEU A 26 -4.15 4.91 18.21
N SER A 27 -3.68 6.15 18.04
CA SER A 27 -4.39 7.34 18.50
C SER A 27 -5.72 7.61 17.77
N LEU A 28 -5.88 7.05 16.57
CA LEU A 28 -7.05 7.25 15.71
C LEU A 28 -8.05 6.09 15.80
N LEU A 29 -7.70 4.97 16.43
CA LEU A 29 -8.61 3.85 16.66
C LEU A 29 -9.70 4.23 17.66
N LYS A 30 -10.95 3.84 17.36
CA LYS A 30 -12.08 4.00 18.29
C LYS A 30 -12.13 2.82 19.27
N ASP A 31 -12.97 2.95 20.29
CA ASP A 31 -13.26 1.86 21.20
C ASP A 31 -13.77 0.63 20.41
N GLY A 32 -13.14 -0.53 20.65
CA GLY A 32 -13.47 -1.79 19.96
C GLY A 32 -12.72 -2.03 18.63
N ASP A 33 -12.16 -1.00 17.98
CA ASP A 33 -11.39 -1.22 16.73
C ASP A 33 -10.16 -2.09 16.96
N ARG A 34 -9.49 -1.90 18.10
CA ARG A 34 -8.25 -2.62 18.43
C ARG A 34 -8.45 -4.13 18.53
N GLU A 35 -9.66 -4.58 18.85
CA GLU A 35 -10.01 -6.01 18.94
C GLU A 35 -10.38 -6.60 17.57
N GLN A 36 -10.65 -5.75 16.58
CA GLN A 36 -11.14 -6.13 15.25
C GLN A 36 -10.06 -6.00 14.16
N VAL A 37 -8.86 -5.56 14.53
CA VAL A 37 -7.74 -5.40 13.60
C VAL A 37 -6.51 -6.12 14.13
N ARG A 38 -5.73 -6.70 13.23
CA ARG A 38 -4.41 -7.23 13.53
C ARG A 38 -3.38 -6.15 13.28
N LEU A 39 -2.60 -5.79 14.30
CA LEU A 39 -1.47 -4.89 14.15
C LEU A 39 -0.16 -5.68 14.21
N ILE A 40 0.67 -5.53 13.18
CA ILE A 40 2.05 -5.99 13.13
C ILE A 40 2.95 -4.76 13.20
N ASP A 41 3.44 -4.47 14.40
CA ASP A 41 4.33 -3.35 14.69
C ASP A 41 5.77 -3.69 14.26
N LYS A 42 5.98 -3.74 12.94
CA LYS A 42 7.25 -4.03 12.29
C LYS A 42 7.33 -3.34 10.94
N ARG A 43 8.55 -3.14 10.47
CA ARG A 43 8.80 -2.78 9.07
C ARG A 43 8.39 -3.95 8.18
N ILE A 44 7.89 -3.65 6.98
CA ILE A 44 7.43 -4.69 6.04
C ILE A 44 8.52 -5.71 5.71
N GLN A 45 9.78 -5.28 5.65
CA GLN A 45 10.96 -6.11 5.38
C GLN A 45 11.19 -7.18 6.48
N ASP A 46 10.71 -6.94 7.70
CA ASP A 46 10.86 -7.84 8.85
C ASP A 46 9.61 -8.72 9.08
N VAL A 47 8.57 -8.55 8.26
CA VAL A 47 7.35 -9.36 8.32
C VAL A 47 7.54 -10.59 7.42
N PRO A 48 7.21 -11.80 7.90
CA PRO A 48 7.22 -12.99 7.05
C PRO A 48 6.35 -12.78 5.82
N SER A 49 6.91 -13.02 4.62
CA SER A 49 6.23 -12.77 3.34
C SER A 49 4.89 -13.50 3.25
N GLU A 50 4.76 -14.63 3.94
CA GLU A 50 3.56 -15.47 4.04
C GLU A 50 2.34 -14.68 4.53
N VAL A 51 2.54 -13.60 5.31
CA VAL A 51 1.44 -12.73 5.73
C VAL A 51 0.79 -12.05 4.53
N LEU A 52 1.59 -11.57 3.57
CA LEU A 52 1.08 -10.90 2.36
C LEU A 52 0.72 -11.90 1.27
N LEU A 53 1.46 -13.01 1.19
CA LEU A 53 1.21 -14.06 0.20
C LEU A 53 0.00 -14.94 0.56
N ALA A 54 -0.57 -14.76 1.75
CA ALA A 54 -1.86 -15.33 2.14
C ALA A 54 -3.05 -14.59 1.52
N LEU A 55 -2.86 -13.40 0.92
CA LEU A 55 -3.94 -12.70 0.20
C LEU A 55 -4.36 -13.52 -1.02
N GLU A 56 -5.67 -13.65 -1.20
CA GLU A 56 -6.29 -14.41 -2.28
C GLU A 56 -7.06 -13.50 -3.25
N SER A 57 -7.61 -14.10 -4.30
CA SER A 57 -8.40 -13.36 -5.29
C SER A 57 -9.57 -12.62 -4.63
N GLY A 58 -9.63 -11.30 -4.83
CA GLY A 58 -10.64 -10.44 -4.22
C GLY A 58 -10.16 -9.65 -3.00
N ASP A 59 -9.02 -10.03 -2.42
CA ASP A 59 -8.41 -9.29 -1.30
C ASP A 59 -7.66 -8.05 -1.78
N LEU A 60 -7.38 -7.14 -0.84
CA LEU A 60 -6.73 -5.85 -1.10
C LEU A 60 -5.42 -5.72 -0.31
N LEU A 61 -4.33 -5.48 -1.03
CA LEU A 61 -3.09 -4.92 -0.48
C LEU A 61 -3.08 -3.40 -0.72
N PHE A 62 -3.18 -2.63 0.36
CA PHE A 62 -3.07 -1.17 0.32
C PHE A 62 -1.66 -0.74 0.74
N ILE A 63 -0.98 0.02 -0.13
CA ILE A 63 0.42 0.43 0.03
C ILE A 63 0.47 1.95 0.18
N ASP A 64 0.85 2.38 1.38
CA ASP A 64 1.21 3.76 1.73
C ASP A 64 2.63 3.69 2.33
N SER A 65 3.61 3.65 1.43
CA SER A 65 5.00 3.34 1.77
C SER A 65 5.81 4.62 2.00
N SER A 66 7.13 4.51 2.10
CA SER A 66 8.02 5.68 2.07
C SER A 66 8.05 6.44 0.73
N HIS A 67 7.40 5.93 -0.32
CA HIS A 67 7.41 6.45 -1.71
C HIS A 67 8.81 6.54 -2.37
N VAL A 68 9.82 5.92 -1.75
CA VAL A 68 11.21 5.96 -2.21
C VAL A 68 11.75 4.55 -2.42
N VAL A 69 12.12 4.24 -3.64
CA VAL A 69 12.97 3.10 -3.99
C VAL A 69 14.43 3.48 -3.72
N LYS A 70 15.05 2.75 -2.80
CA LYS A 70 16.49 2.74 -2.50
C LYS A 70 16.88 1.39 -1.91
N CYS A 71 18.18 1.16 -1.66
CA CYS A 71 18.65 -0.05 -0.99
C CYS A 71 17.86 -0.29 0.29
N ASP A 72 17.30 -1.50 0.42
CA ASP A 72 16.52 -1.98 1.56
C ASP A 72 15.29 -1.12 1.93
N SER A 73 14.77 -0.29 1.01
CA SER A 73 13.51 0.40 1.28
C SER A 73 12.31 -0.54 1.25
N ASP A 74 11.24 -0.10 1.93
CA ASP A 74 9.95 -0.79 1.95
C ASP A 74 9.37 -0.94 0.55
N LEU A 75 9.38 0.14 -0.24
CA LEU A 75 8.91 0.12 -1.62
C LEU A 75 9.75 -0.79 -2.51
N HIS A 76 11.07 -0.80 -2.34
CA HIS A 76 11.94 -1.75 -3.05
C HIS A 76 11.54 -3.20 -2.70
N HIS A 77 11.38 -3.53 -1.42
CA HIS A 77 10.95 -4.86 -1.00
C HIS A 77 9.57 -5.23 -1.56
N LEU A 78 8.59 -4.32 -1.46
CA LEU A 78 7.24 -4.53 -1.98
C LEU A 78 7.26 -4.81 -3.49
N MET A 79 7.96 -3.98 -4.27
CA MET A 79 7.97 -4.11 -5.74
C MET A 79 8.70 -5.35 -6.24
N PHE A 80 9.82 -5.73 -5.61
CA PHE A 80 10.70 -6.78 -6.13
C PHE A 80 10.48 -8.14 -5.47
N GLU A 81 10.06 -8.18 -4.20
CA GLU A 81 9.89 -9.43 -3.44
C GLU A 81 8.42 -9.81 -3.24
N ILE A 82 7.51 -8.84 -3.12
CA ILE A 82 6.09 -9.12 -2.83
C ILE A 82 5.26 -9.18 -4.11
N LEU A 83 5.22 -8.10 -4.90
CA LEU A 83 4.35 -8.04 -6.09
C LEU A 83 4.49 -9.25 -7.03
N PRO A 84 5.70 -9.74 -7.39
CA PRO A 84 5.84 -10.85 -8.32
C PRO A 84 5.31 -12.19 -7.81
N ARG A 85 5.05 -12.30 -6.50
CA ARG A 85 4.65 -13.55 -5.83
C ARG A 85 3.19 -13.53 -5.36
N LEU A 86 2.50 -12.40 -5.44
CA LEU A 86 1.09 -12.29 -5.04
C LEU A 86 0.20 -13.21 -5.89
N GLN A 87 -0.87 -13.71 -5.27
CA GLN A 87 -1.83 -14.56 -5.98
C GLN A 87 -2.58 -13.76 -7.06
N PRO A 88 -2.87 -14.36 -8.22
CA PRO A 88 -3.71 -13.73 -9.22
C PRO A 88 -5.08 -13.34 -8.65
N GLY A 89 -5.53 -12.12 -8.96
CA GLY A 89 -6.81 -11.59 -8.50
C GLY A 89 -6.75 -10.77 -7.21
N VAL A 90 -5.59 -10.69 -6.54
CA VAL A 90 -5.36 -9.72 -5.46
C VAL A 90 -5.33 -8.31 -6.04
N PHE A 91 -6.09 -7.40 -5.43
CA PHE A 91 -6.04 -5.98 -5.77
C PHE A 91 -4.87 -5.32 -5.02
N VAL A 92 -4.08 -4.52 -5.73
CA VAL A 92 -3.01 -3.72 -5.13
C VAL A 92 -3.29 -2.25 -5.39
N HIS A 93 -3.30 -1.45 -4.32
CA HIS A 93 -3.51 -0.01 -4.39
C HIS A 93 -2.26 0.70 -3.86
N PHE A 94 -1.71 1.60 -4.68
CA PHE A 94 -0.64 2.51 -4.27
C PHE A 94 -1.25 3.89 -3.99
N HIS A 95 -0.95 4.43 -2.82
CA HIS A 95 -1.37 5.76 -2.40
C HIS A 95 -0.49 6.86 -3.03
N ASP A 96 -1.00 8.10 -3.12
CA ASP A 96 -0.28 9.28 -3.66
C ASP A 96 0.33 9.13 -5.06
N VAL A 97 -0.36 8.40 -5.95
CA VAL A 97 0.01 8.27 -7.37
C VAL A 97 -0.68 9.34 -8.21
N PHE A 98 0.13 10.16 -8.88
CA PHE A 98 -0.34 11.26 -9.73
C PHE A 98 -0.29 10.85 -11.21
N TYR A 99 -1.22 11.33 -12.03
CA TYR A 99 -1.15 11.17 -13.49
C TYR A 99 -0.45 12.40 -14.12
N PRO A 100 0.45 12.26 -15.10
CA PRO A 100 0.87 11.04 -15.81
C PRO A 100 2.13 10.37 -15.22
N PHE A 101 2.07 10.02 -13.93
CA PHE A 101 3.16 9.46 -13.12
C PHE A 101 4.32 10.44 -12.94
N ASP A 102 3.98 11.64 -12.48
CA ASP A 102 4.93 12.69 -12.14
C ASP A 102 4.45 13.44 -10.90
N TYR A 103 5.37 14.00 -10.12
CA TYR A 103 5.02 14.69 -8.88
C TYR A 103 4.85 16.20 -9.11
N PRO A 104 4.03 16.89 -8.28
CA PRO A 104 3.93 18.34 -8.32
C PRO A 104 5.31 19.01 -8.17
N SER A 105 5.60 20.02 -8.99
CA SER A 105 6.91 20.70 -8.96
C SER A 105 7.23 21.31 -7.59
N GLU A 106 6.20 21.71 -6.84
CA GLU A 106 6.34 22.24 -5.48
C GLU A 106 6.98 21.23 -4.52
N TRP A 107 6.64 19.94 -4.64
CA TRP A 107 7.20 18.89 -3.80
C TRP A 107 8.69 18.70 -4.05
N LEU A 108 9.11 18.78 -5.32
CA LEU A 108 10.52 18.77 -5.70
C LEU A 108 11.26 19.97 -5.10
N THR A 109 10.66 21.18 -5.15
CA THR A 109 11.27 22.36 -4.55
C THR A 109 11.36 22.30 -3.02
N ASN A 110 10.46 21.54 -2.37
CA ASN A 110 10.49 21.27 -0.93
C ASN A 110 11.48 20.13 -0.55
N GLY A 111 12.16 19.54 -1.53
CA GLY A 111 13.14 18.47 -1.31
C GLY A 111 12.53 17.08 -1.13
N TRP A 112 11.26 16.89 -1.49
CA TRP A 112 10.62 15.58 -1.51
C TRP A 112 10.92 14.88 -2.84
N TYR A 113 11.96 14.06 -2.83
CA TYR A 113 12.43 13.31 -4.00
C TYR A 113 11.85 11.90 -4.03
N TRP A 114 10.51 11.81 -4.04
CA TRP A 114 9.82 10.54 -4.24
C TRP A 114 10.00 10.05 -5.67
N ASN A 115 10.10 8.74 -5.83
CA ASN A 115 10.33 8.12 -7.13
C ASN A 115 9.36 6.96 -7.43
N GLU A 116 8.43 6.67 -6.52
CA GLU A 116 7.43 5.61 -6.67
C GLU A 116 6.64 5.72 -7.98
N ASN A 117 6.16 6.92 -8.34
CA ASN A 117 5.40 7.11 -9.58
C ASN A 117 6.19 6.69 -10.82
N TYR A 118 7.48 7.03 -10.89
CA TYR A 118 8.31 6.66 -12.04
C TYR A 118 8.55 5.15 -12.10
N PHE A 119 8.75 4.50 -10.94
CA PHE A 119 8.88 3.05 -10.84
C PHE A 119 7.58 2.34 -11.20
N LEU A 120 6.42 2.82 -10.72
CA LEU A 120 5.10 2.29 -11.09
C LEU A 120 4.84 2.44 -12.59
N ARG A 121 5.17 3.60 -13.18
CA ARG A 121 5.06 3.79 -14.62
C ARG A 121 5.93 2.80 -15.38
N ALA A 122 7.17 2.60 -14.96
CA ALA A 122 8.08 1.63 -15.58
C ALA A 122 7.55 0.20 -15.43
N PHE A 123 7.08 -0.17 -14.23
CA PHE A 123 6.52 -1.49 -13.93
C PHE A 123 5.26 -1.81 -14.74
N LEU A 124 4.38 -0.82 -14.96
CA LEU A 124 3.16 -0.98 -15.74
C LEU A 124 3.42 -0.90 -17.26
N SER A 125 4.51 -0.24 -17.67
CA SER A 125 4.85 -0.10 -19.09
C SER A 125 5.18 -1.47 -19.69
N TYR A 126 4.41 -1.87 -20.70
CA TYR A 126 4.55 -3.15 -21.41
C TYR A 126 4.32 -4.40 -20.52
N ASN A 127 3.78 -4.22 -19.32
CA ASN A 127 3.42 -5.33 -18.45
C ASN A 127 1.99 -5.78 -18.77
N THR A 128 1.84 -7.04 -19.18
CA THR A 128 0.56 -7.65 -19.55
C THR A 128 -0.11 -8.40 -18.41
N GLU A 129 0.63 -8.67 -17.33
CA GLU A 129 0.13 -9.41 -16.16
C GLU A 129 -0.64 -8.49 -15.22
N TRP A 130 -0.36 -7.18 -15.26
CA TRP A 130 -0.97 -6.17 -14.41
C TRP A 130 -1.82 -5.19 -15.23
N ARG A 131 -2.91 -4.71 -14.63
CA ARG A 131 -3.76 -3.67 -15.23
C ARG A 131 -4.27 -2.70 -14.18
N ILE A 132 -4.41 -1.44 -14.57
CA ILE A 132 -5.07 -0.43 -13.74
C ILE A 132 -6.58 -0.69 -13.78
N VAL A 133 -7.18 -1.01 -12.63
CA VAL A 133 -8.64 -1.22 -12.50
C VAL A 133 -9.34 0.09 -12.11
N PHE A 134 -8.67 0.92 -11.33
CA PHE A 134 -9.17 2.21 -10.85
C PHE A 134 -7.98 3.17 -10.68
N PHE A 135 -8.18 4.44 -11.02
CA PHE A 135 -7.20 5.50 -10.83
C PHE A 135 -7.93 6.78 -10.43
N ASN A 136 -7.68 7.30 -9.23
CA ASN A 136 -8.15 8.63 -8.84
C ASN A 136 -7.00 9.64 -9.02
N THR A 137 -7.22 10.69 -9.81
CA THR A 137 -6.22 11.75 -10.02
C THR A 137 -6.26 12.82 -8.93
N TYR A 138 -6.90 12.55 -7.79
CA TYR A 138 -7.06 13.52 -6.71
C TYR A 138 -7.55 12.81 -5.43
N MET A 139 -6.81 12.96 -4.33
CA MET A 139 -7.34 13.19 -2.98
C MET A 139 -6.50 14.28 -2.33
#